data_AF-A0A1E3LWW8-F1
#
_entry.id   AF-A0A1E3LWW8-F1
#
_cell.length_a   1.000
_cell.length_b   1.000
_cell.length_c   1.000
_cell.angle_alpha   90.00
_cell.angle_beta   90.00
_cell.angle_gamma   90.00
#
_symmetry.space_group_name_H-M   'P 1'
#
loop_
_entity.id
_entity.type
_entity.pdbx_description
1 polymer ?
#
loop_
_entity_poly.entity_id
_entity_poly.type
_entity_poly.pdbx_seq_one_letter_code
_entity_poly.pdbx_strand_id
1 'polypeptide(L)'
;MAGALGSQYLGGLYPCEMCMWQRWPHYAAILVALGSFVVRPARVPLVWLAALLIAISGAIGAFHAGVEYGWWEGLTRCATTMGGGAVTLDSIMNAPLIRCDVAPWSWLGISLAGWNAILSLGGALVIAILMSKSKRR
;
A
#
# COMPACT_ATOMS: atom_id res chain seq x y z
N MET A 1 -6.69 -1.36 -3.46
CA MET A 1 -7.27 -1.30 -2.10
C MET A 1 -8.16 -2.49 -1.75
N ALA A 2 -9.07 -2.92 -2.63
CA ALA A 2 -9.94 -4.08 -2.38
C ALA A 2 -9.16 -5.34 -1.95
N GLY A 3 -8.07 -5.69 -2.64
CA GLY A 3 -7.23 -6.83 -2.26
C GLY A 3 -6.66 -6.74 -0.84
N ALA A 4 -6.19 -5.56 -0.42
CA ALA A 4 -5.62 -5.35 0.92
C ALA A 4 -6.67 -5.40 2.04
N LEU A 5 -7.89 -4.92 1.78
CA LEU A 5 -8.98 -5.00 2.75
C LEU A 5 -9.57 -6.42 2.80
N GLY A 6 -9.68 -7.09 1.65
CA GLY A 6 -10.08 -8.49 1.57
C GLY A 6 -9.09 -9.40 2.29
N SER A 7 -7.79 -9.22 2.10
CA SER A 7 -6.78 -10.01 2.81
C SER A 7 -6.83 -9.81 4.32
N GLN A 8 -7.17 -8.60 4.78
CA GLN A 8 -7.32 -8.30 6.20
C GLN A 8 -8.59 -8.91 6.80
N TYR A 9 -9.75 -8.62 6.23
CA TYR A 9 -11.04 -8.98 6.83
C TYR A 9 -11.53 -10.38 6.47
N LEU A 10 -11.12 -10.92 5.32
CA LEU A 10 -11.48 -12.28 4.89
C LEU A 10 -10.33 -13.26 5.09
N GLY A 11 -9.08 -12.81 4.92
CA GLY A 11 -7.89 -13.64 5.07
C GLY A 11 -7.25 -13.62 6.45
N GLY A 12 -7.70 -12.75 7.37
CA GLY A 12 -7.10 -12.59 8.69
C GLY A 12 -5.67 -12.04 8.68
N LEU A 13 -5.20 -11.53 7.54
CA LEU A 13 -3.85 -10.99 7.36
C LEU A 13 -3.82 -9.52 7.79
N TYR A 14 -3.61 -9.32 9.09
CA TYR A 14 -3.53 -7.98 9.66
C TYR A 14 -2.32 -7.20 9.10
N PRO A 15 -2.49 -5.90 8.81
CA PRO A 15 -1.41 -5.10 8.27
C PRO A 15 -0.36 -4.81 9.35
N CYS A 16 0.91 -4.99 9.00
CA CYS A 16 2.03 -4.42 9.74
C CYS A 16 2.12 -2.90 9.51
N GLU A 17 3.03 -2.23 10.19
CA GLU A 17 3.27 -0.79 10.02
C GLU A 17 3.66 -0.43 8.57
N MET A 18 4.55 -1.20 7.95
CA MET A 18 4.97 -0.95 6.56
C MET A 18 3.84 -1.20 5.55
N CYS A 19 2.92 -2.13 5.83
CA CYS A 19 1.68 -2.29 5.06
C CYS A 19 0.81 -1.03 5.16
N MET A 20 0.75 -0.39 6.33
CA MET A 20 0.01 0.87 6.51
C MET A 20 0.67 2.02 5.74
N TRP A 21 2.01 2.06 5.67
CA TRP A 21 2.72 3.05 4.85
C TRP A 21 2.37 2.95 3.36
N GLN A 22 2.09 1.75 2.85
CA GLN A 22 1.63 1.56 1.47
C GLN A 22 0.16 2.01 1.28
N ARG A 23 -0.67 1.87 2.32
CA ARG A 23 -2.09 2.21 2.25
C ARG A 23 -2.32 3.72 2.25
N TRP A 24 -1.55 4.49 3.01
CA TRP A 24 -1.71 5.95 3.09
C TRP A 24 -1.64 6.66 1.72
N PRO A 25 -0.61 6.45 0.87
CA PRO A 25 -0.58 7.03 -0.46
C PRO A 25 -1.72 6.53 -1.35
N HIS A 26 -2.16 5.28 -1.22
CA HIS A 26 -3.30 4.78 -1.98
C HIS A 26 -4.63 5.43 -1.58
N TYR A 27 -4.87 5.66 -0.29
CA TYR A 27 -6.06 6.39 0.16
C TYR A 27 -6.04 7.81 -0.38
N ALA A 28 -4.89 8.49 -0.32
CA ALA A 28 -4.72 9.80 -0.92
C ALA A 28 -4.94 9.76 -2.44
N ALA A 29 -4.41 8.75 -3.14
CA ALA A 29 -4.58 8.59 -4.59
C ALA A 29 -6.05 8.42 -4.97
N ILE A 30 -6.84 7.66 -4.20
CA ILE A 30 -8.27 7.49 -4.43
C ILE A 30 -9.00 8.83 -4.29
N LEU A 31 -8.74 9.59 -3.22
CA LEU A 31 -9.37 10.89 -3.00
C LEU A 31 -9.03 11.88 -4.12
N VAL A 32 -7.76 11.95 -4.51
CA VAL A 32 -7.28 12.82 -5.59
C VAL A 32 -7.89 12.40 -6.94
N ALA A 33 -7.95 11.10 -7.23
CA ALA A 33 -8.55 10.59 -8.46
C ALA A 33 -10.06 10.89 -8.53
N LEU A 34 -10.79 10.74 -7.42
CA LEU A 34 -12.20 11.10 -7.34
C LEU A 34 -12.40 12.62 -7.55
N GLY A 35 -11.52 13.45 -6.98
CA GLY A 35 -11.53 14.89 -7.19
C GLY A 35 -11.39 15.29 -8.66
N SER A 36 -10.70 14.49 -9.48
CA SER A 36 -10.53 14.75 -10.92
C SER A 36 -11.85 14.71 -11.72
N PHE A 37 -12.88 14.04 -11.21
CA PHE A 37 -14.21 14.02 -11.82
C PHE A 37 -15.06 15.25 -11.47
N VAL A 38 -14.78 15.89 -10.32
CA VAL A 38 -15.53 17.06 -9.83
C VAL A 38 -14.88 18.36 -10.32
N VAL A 39 -13.56 18.48 -10.21
CA VAL A 39 -12.81 19.70 -10.54
C VAL A 39 -12.28 19.63 -11.97
N ARG A 40 -13.16 19.88 -12.94
CA ARG A 40 -12.84 19.85 -14.38
C ARG A 40 -11.55 20.59 -14.80
N PRO A 41 -11.28 21.84 -14.38
CA PRO A 41 -10.05 22.54 -14.81
C PRO A 41 -8.77 21.90 -14.24
N ALA A 42 -8.87 21.20 -13.12
CA ALA A 42 -7.73 20.53 -12.47
C ALA A 42 -7.64 19.03 -12.80
N ARG A 43 -8.46 18.51 -13.74
CA ARG A 43 -8.51 17.08 -14.04
C ARG A 43 -7.14 16.48 -14.37
N VAL A 44 -6.42 17.09 -15.31
CA VAL A 44 -5.09 16.61 -15.76
C VAL A 44 -4.07 16.58 -14.62
N PRO A 45 -3.82 17.69 -13.88
CA PRO A 45 -2.87 17.67 -12.77
C PRO A 45 -3.30 16.71 -11.64
N LEU A 46 -4.60 16.57 -11.36
CA LEU A 46 -5.09 15.62 -10.36
C LEU A 46 -4.82 14.16 -10.78
N VAL A 47 -5.01 13.81 -12.05
CA VAL A 47 -4.67 12.45 -12.53
C VAL A 47 -3.18 12.17 -12.42
N TRP A 48 -2.32 13.14 -12.75
CA TRP A 48 -0.87 13.01 -12.56
C TRP A 48 -0.48 12.86 -11.08
N LEU A 49 -1.12 13.64 -10.20
CA LEU A 49 -0.90 13.55 -8.76
C LEU A 49 -1.36 12.18 -8.21
N ALA A 50 -2.51 11.67 -8.66
CA ALA A 50 -2.95 10.33 -8.30
C ALA A 50 -1.96 9.25 -8.78
N ALA A 51 -1.45 9.37 -10.01
CA ALA A 51 -0.44 8.45 -10.54
C ALA A 51 0.85 8.49 -9.72
N LEU A 52 1.30 9.69 -9.30
CA LEU A 52 2.47 9.85 -8.44
C LEU A 52 2.26 9.19 -7.07
N LEU A 53 1.11 9.38 -6.44
CA LEU A 53 0.77 8.77 -5.15
C LEU A 53 0.75 7.23 -5.24
N ILE A 54 0.20 6.68 -6.34
CA ILE A 54 0.25 5.23 -6.61
C ILE A 54 1.71 4.78 -6.77
N ALA A 55 2.52 5.52 -7.53
CA ALA A 55 3.94 5.19 -7.71
C ALA A 55 4.71 5.20 -6.37
N ILE A 56 4.45 6.18 -5.50
CA ILE A 56 5.02 6.26 -4.15
C ILE A 56 4.64 5.02 -3.34
N SER A 57 3.37 4.60 -3.35
CA SER A 57 3.01 3.36 -2.68
C SER A 57 3.72 2.15 -3.27
N GLY A 58 3.89 2.10 -4.59
CA GLY A 58 4.60 1.02 -5.26
C GLY A 58 6.07 0.95 -4.86
N ALA A 59 6.74 2.11 -4.73
CA ALA A 59 8.10 2.21 -4.25
C ALA A 59 8.25 1.74 -2.80
N ILE A 60 7.32 2.14 -1.91
CA ILE A 60 7.27 1.63 -0.53
C ILE A 60 7.02 0.11 -0.53
N GLY A 61 6.17 -0.39 -1.42
CA GLY A 61 5.93 -1.82 -1.63
C GLY A 61 7.19 -2.58 -2.01
N ALA A 62 7.98 -2.05 -2.94
CA ALA A 62 9.24 -2.63 -3.37
C ALA A 62 10.26 -2.65 -2.22
N PHE A 63 10.32 -1.56 -1.45
CA PHE A 63 11.15 -1.48 -0.25
C PHE A 63 10.76 -2.55 0.77
N HIS A 64 9.46 -2.68 1.07
CA HIS A 64 8.95 -3.65 2.03
C HIS A 64 9.18 -5.09 1.57
N ALA A 65 8.96 -5.40 0.30
CA ALA A 65 9.23 -6.73 -0.25
C ALA A 65 10.72 -7.10 -0.14
N GLY A 66 11.63 -6.15 -0.36
CA GLY A 66 13.06 -6.40 -0.16
C GLY A 66 13.44 -6.63 1.31
N VAL A 67 12.72 -6.03 2.28
CA VAL A 67 12.87 -6.39 3.70
C VAL A 67 12.40 -7.83 3.93
N GLU A 68 11.22 -8.20 3.42
CA GLU A 68 10.67 -9.56 3.56
C GLU A 68 11.54 -10.63 2.88
N TYR A 69 12.25 -10.28 1.80
CA TYR A 69 13.19 -11.17 1.10
C TYR A 69 14.61 -11.14 1.69
N GLY A 70 14.86 -10.31 2.70
CA GLY A 70 16.17 -10.19 3.34
C GLY A 70 17.23 -9.51 2.47
N TRP A 71 16.84 -8.72 1.46
CA TRP A 71 17.76 -7.93 0.66
C TRP A 71 18.39 -6.78 1.46
N TRP A 72 17.67 -6.25 2.43
CA TRP A 72 18.11 -5.21 3.36
C TRP A 72 17.34 -5.28 4.68
N GLU A 73 17.87 -4.64 5.72
CA GLU A 73 17.18 -4.55 7.00
C GLU A 73 15.98 -3.60 6.94
N GLY A 74 14.92 -3.95 7.67
CA GLY A 74 13.75 -3.11 7.85
C GLY A 74 14.05 -1.91 8.75
N LEU A 75 13.41 -0.77 8.46
CA LEU A 75 13.47 0.43 9.29
C LEU A 75 12.69 0.26 10.61
N THR A 76 11.78 -0.71 10.67
CA THR A 76 10.91 -0.99 11.82
C THR A 76 10.96 -2.48 12.14
N ARG A 77 11.16 -2.82 13.42
CA ARG A 77 11.29 -4.22 13.86
C ARG A 77 10.01 -4.81 14.47
N CYS A 78 9.11 -3.99 15.01
CA CYS A 78 7.86 -4.45 15.64
C CYS A 78 6.72 -3.44 15.45
N ALA A 79 5.55 -3.90 15.01
CA ALA A 79 4.29 -3.16 15.09
C ALA A 79 3.28 -3.99 15.91
N THR A 80 2.69 -3.40 16.94
CA THR A 80 1.62 -4.02 17.73
C THR A 80 0.29 -3.36 17.38
N THR A 81 -0.73 -4.15 17.04
CA THR A 81 -2.09 -3.66 16.83
C THR A 81 -2.83 -3.70 18.17
N MET A 82 -2.85 -2.57 18.89
CA MET A 82 -3.72 -2.41 20.06
C MET A 82 -5.15 -2.17 19.57
N GLY A 83 -6.06 -3.12 19.81
CA GLY A 83 -7.49 -2.91 19.58
C GLY A 83 -8.01 -1.75 20.44
N GLY A 84 -8.85 -0.88 19.89
CA GLY A 84 -9.35 0.35 20.53
C GLY A 84 -10.33 0.14 21.70
N GLY A 85 -9.93 -0.64 22.71
CA GLY A 85 -10.66 -0.89 23.95
C GLY A 85 -9.79 -0.58 25.18
N ALA A 86 -10.31 -0.89 26.38
CA ALA A 86 -9.55 -0.75 27.62
C ALA A 86 -8.28 -1.62 27.56
N VAL A 87 -7.12 -0.99 27.73
CA VAL A 87 -5.83 -1.69 27.76
C VAL A 87 -5.76 -2.52 29.03
N THR A 88 -6.04 -3.80 28.90
CA THR A 88 -5.93 -4.82 29.95
C THR A 88 -4.65 -5.63 29.74
N LEU A 89 -4.12 -6.22 30.80
CA LEU A 89 -2.95 -7.11 30.69
C LEU A 89 -3.21 -8.24 29.70
N ASP A 90 -4.43 -8.79 29.67
CA ASP A 90 -4.85 -9.80 28.69
C ASP A 90 -4.85 -9.28 27.25
N SER A 91 -5.24 -8.03 27.01
CA SER A 91 -5.19 -7.43 25.67
C SER A 91 -3.76 -7.18 25.17
N ILE A 92 -2.82 -6.92 26.08
CA ILE A 92 -1.39 -6.78 25.76
C ILE A 92 -0.79 -8.16 25.47
N MET A 93 -1.11 -9.15 26.30
CA MET A 93 -0.55 -10.50 26.17
C MET A 93 -1.06 -11.27 24.94
N ASN A 94 -2.28 -10.97 24.48
CA ASN A 94 -2.87 -11.60 23.29
C ASN A 94 -2.76 -10.75 22.02
N ALA A 95 -2.08 -9.60 22.05
CA ALA A 95 -1.93 -8.76 20.87
C ALA A 95 -1.12 -9.50 19.79
N PRO A 96 -1.66 -9.71 18.58
CA PRO A 96 -0.92 -10.37 17.52
C PRO A 96 0.29 -9.52 17.15
N LEU A 97 1.49 -10.06 17.39
CA LEU A 97 2.75 -9.48 16.95
C LEU A 97 2.87 -9.65 15.44
N ILE A 98 2.57 -8.59 14.70
CA ILE A 98 2.65 -8.58 13.24
C ILE A 98 4.00 -7.99 12.84
N ARG A 99 4.82 -8.83 12.23
CA ARG A 99 6.18 -8.50 11.81
C ARG A 99 6.18 -7.90 10.40
N CYS A 100 7.01 -6.87 10.20
CA CYS A 100 7.22 -6.24 8.89
C CYS A 100 8.27 -6.97 8.04
N ASP A 101 9.08 -7.84 8.64
CA ASP A 101 10.19 -8.51 7.98
C ASP A 101 9.85 -9.94 7.55
N VAL A 102 8.64 -10.40 7.82
CA VAL A 102 8.16 -11.72 7.43
C VAL A 102 6.89 -11.55 6.61
N ALA A 103 6.92 -12.03 5.37
CA ALA A 103 5.74 -12.05 4.52
C ALA A 103 4.66 -12.97 5.14
N PRO A 104 3.48 -12.44 5.52
CA PRO A 104 2.43 -13.26 6.11
C PRO A 104 1.74 -14.16 5.06
N TRP A 105 1.92 -13.84 3.78
CA TRP A 105 1.46 -14.61 2.65
C TRP A 105 2.32 -14.31 1.42
N SER A 106 2.55 -15.34 0.60
CA SER A 106 3.22 -15.23 -0.68
C SER A 106 2.51 -16.08 -1.74
N TRP A 107 2.58 -15.63 -2.98
CA TRP A 107 2.07 -16.35 -4.15
C TRP A 107 2.99 -16.16 -5.33
N LEU A 108 3.31 -17.27 -6.00
CA LEU A 108 4.35 -17.35 -7.03
C LEU A 108 5.73 -16.88 -6.53
N GLY A 109 6.02 -17.08 -5.24
CA GLY A 109 7.25 -16.61 -4.61
C GLY A 109 7.29 -15.10 -4.36
N ILE A 110 6.19 -14.38 -4.60
CA ILE A 110 6.08 -12.94 -4.41
C ILE A 110 5.17 -12.66 -3.21
N SER A 111 5.62 -11.84 -2.26
CA SER A 111 4.83 -11.43 -1.10
C SER A 111 3.68 -10.49 -1.47
N LEU A 112 2.76 -10.25 -0.54
CA LEU A 112 1.71 -9.23 -0.72
C LEU A 112 2.30 -7.84 -0.99
N ALA A 113 3.40 -7.47 -0.32
CA ALA A 113 4.08 -6.21 -0.55
C ALA A 113 4.69 -6.15 -1.96
N GLY A 114 5.27 -7.26 -2.43
CA GLY A 114 5.80 -7.38 -3.79
C GLY A 114 4.71 -7.25 -4.85
N TRP A 115 3.55 -7.88 -4.64
CA TRP A 115 2.40 -7.73 -5.53
C TRP A 115 1.87 -6.29 -5.54
N ASN A 116 1.82 -5.62 -4.40
CA ASN A 116 1.48 -4.20 -4.35
C ASN A 116 2.49 -3.36 -5.15
N ALA A 117 3.79 -3.62 -5.01
CA ALA A 117 4.82 -2.93 -5.77
C ALA A 117 4.62 -3.05 -7.30
N ILE A 118 4.42 -4.28 -7.78
CA ILE A 118 4.24 -4.57 -9.21
C ILE A 118 2.99 -3.87 -9.76
N LEU A 119 1.85 -4.04 -9.08
CA LEU A 119 0.58 -3.51 -9.54
C LEU A 119 0.55 -1.98 -9.48
N SER A 120 1.09 -1.37 -8.43
CA SER A 120 1.11 0.09 -8.29
C SER A 120 2.08 0.74 -9.26
N LEU A 121 3.32 0.25 -9.39
CA LEU A 121 4.28 0.81 -10.34
C LEU A 121 3.83 0.59 -11.79
N GLY A 122 3.33 -0.61 -12.11
CA GLY A 122 2.77 -0.91 -13.43
C GLY A 122 1.55 -0.04 -13.74
N GLY A 123 0.64 0.13 -12.78
CA GLY A 123 -0.54 1.00 -12.93
C GLY A 123 -0.16 2.47 -13.14
N ALA A 124 0.78 3.00 -12.35
CA ALA A 124 1.27 4.37 -12.50
C ALA A 124 1.93 4.60 -13.86
N LEU A 125 2.72 3.63 -14.35
CA LEU A 125 3.33 3.69 -15.67
C LEU A 125 2.28 3.71 -16.78
N VAL A 126 1.27 2.83 -16.70
CA VAL A 126 0.16 2.81 -17.67
C VAL A 126 -0.57 4.15 -17.70
N ILE A 127 -0.88 4.73 -16.53
CA ILE A 127 -1.50 6.05 -16.44
C ILE A 127 -0.61 7.11 -17.10
N ALA A 128 0.69 7.12 -16.82
CA ALA A 128 1.64 8.07 -17.40
C ALA A 128 1.70 7.97 -18.94
N ILE A 129 1.70 6.75 -19.49
CA ILE A 129 1.68 6.51 -20.94
C ILE A 129 0.39 7.05 -21.56
N LEU A 130 -0.77 6.76 -20.97
CA LEU A 130 -2.07 7.20 -21.46
C LEU A 130 -2.19 8.74 -21.43
N MET A 131 -1.75 9.36 -20.34
CA MET A 131 -1.74 10.82 -20.19
C MET A 131 -0.80 11.50 -21.19
N SER A 132 0.36 10.90 -21.44
CA SER A 132 1.33 11.40 -22.42
C SER A 132 0.82 11.32 -23.86
N LYS A 133 0.01 10.30 -24.19
CA LYS A 133 -0.65 10.19 -25.50
C LYS A 133 -1.80 11.18 -25.65
N SER A 134 -2.57 11.43 -24.58
CA SER A 134 -3.67 12.40 -24.60
C SER A 134 -3.21 13.84 -24.84
N LYS A 135 -1.99 14.20 -24.42
CA LYS A 135 -1.43 15.55 -24.63
C LYS A 135 -0.89 15.77 -26.06
N ARG A 136 -0.73 14.69 -26.84
CA ARG A 136 -0.23 14.73 -28.23
C ARG A 136 -1.35 14.75 -29.29
N ARG A 137 -2.61 14.64 -28.87
CA ARG A 137 -3.79 14.81 -29.72
C ARG A 137 -4.41 16.17 -29.43
#